data_AF-A0A7V9HQG3-F1
#
_entry.id   AF-A0A7V9HQG3-F1
#
_cell.length_a   1.000
_cell.length_b   1.000
_cell.length_c   1.000
_cell.angle_alpha   90.00
_cell.angle_beta   90.00
_cell.angle_gamma   90.00
#
_symmetry.space_group_name_H-M   'P 1'
#
loop_
_entity.id
_entity.type
_entity.pdbx_description
1 polymer ?
#
loop_
_entity_poly.entity_id
_entity_poly.type
_entity_poly.pdbx_seq_one_letter_code
_entity_poly.pdbx_strand_id
1 'polypeptide(L)'
;MPRRPSLPRPTLPRPKMPQLSKPRFSGLTRPSLPGGGLRRPSFRRPGPPVPPSLWSERARRAAAALAIFVVAAIGFGLGFLVFDDPATTSTAEPAGTSVVVADGTDGGTAAQLAFPELATRNTTRVDGADPTIDAAGVALASYPSQAGVGAAFAAVLAPAGSWQAARAATPLTADPVAAPLLLGGATELPAITTQALTLLAPQGLDAAGGAQVIIVGDVLAPSGFEPLTIGGRTPDAIADAVDVQRAKLSGVEDPDHLLVVSSDEAAYAMPAAAWAARSGDPVLFAADDEVPKGTIAAIKRHPDTPIYVLGPESVISAKALDKLGKKGAPVTRVGAEDPIDNAITFARFVDGDFGWNINDPGHGFVIANTSRPLDAAAAAPLAAGGKPGPLLLTDSADAVPAGLKAFLTDTEPGFIDDPARAVFNHIWLMGDASAISLPFQALVDQLTKLAPVSGGTQAPASGTGIPVPTTPTAPPSGDVLPPADGG
;
A
#
# COMPACT_ATOMS: atom_id res chain seq x y z
N MET A 1 -68.66 47.70 -4.53
CA MET A 1 -68.13 47.86 -5.90
C MET A 1 -67.84 46.49 -6.48
N PRO A 2 -68.27 46.15 -7.71
CA PRO A 2 -68.08 44.83 -8.30
C PRO A 2 -66.82 44.71 -9.20
N ARG A 3 -66.27 43.49 -9.18
CA ARG A 3 -65.38 42.78 -10.14
C ARG A 3 -63.98 43.34 -10.46
N ARG A 4 -62.96 42.51 -10.15
CA ARG A 4 -62.12 41.86 -11.19
C ARG A 4 -61.77 40.42 -10.77
N PRO A 5 -61.92 39.42 -11.66
CA PRO A 5 -61.56 38.03 -11.40
C PRO A 5 -60.07 37.75 -11.73
N SER A 6 -59.41 36.97 -10.88
CA SER A 6 -58.03 36.50 -11.03
C SER A 6 -57.96 35.21 -11.84
N LEU A 7 -57.05 35.18 -12.83
CA LEU A 7 -56.75 34.02 -13.67
C LEU A 7 -55.96 32.95 -12.89
N PRO A 8 -56.21 31.64 -13.11
CA PRO A 8 -55.45 30.57 -12.48
C PRO A 8 -54.09 30.34 -13.16
N ARG A 9 -53.05 30.10 -12.34
CA ARG A 9 -51.69 29.74 -12.79
C ARG A 9 -51.66 28.30 -13.34
N PRO A 10 -50.88 28.02 -14.41
CA PRO A 10 -50.71 26.68 -14.95
C PRO A 10 -49.79 25.81 -14.07
N THR A 11 -50.26 24.61 -13.76
CA THR A 11 -49.50 23.52 -13.14
C THR A 11 -48.63 22.82 -14.18
N LEU A 12 -47.30 22.89 -14.03
CA LEU A 12 -46.36 22.08 -14.82
C LEU A 12 -46.31 20.63 -14.29
N PRO A 13 -46.31 19.62 -15.18
CA PRO A 13 -46.29 18.21 -14.80
C PRO A 13 -44.92 17.74 -14.29
N ARG A 14 -44.92 16.92 -13.23
CA ARG A 14 -43.73 16.24 -12.71
C ARG A 14 -43.21 15.20 -13.74
N PRO A 15 -41.89 15.13 -14.02
CA PRO A 15 -41.34 14.10 -14.88
C PRO A 15 -41.38 12.71 -14.21
N LYS A 16 -41.81 11.70 -14.99
CA LYS A 16 -41.82 10.27 -14.62
C LYS A 16 -40.39 9.72 -14.65
N MET A 17 -39.98 9.02 -13.59
CA MET A 17 -38.77 8.18 -13.60
C MET A 17 -38.93 6.99 -14.56
N PRO A 18 -37.88 6.60 -15.32
CA PRO A 18 -37.90 5.38 -16.14
C PRO A 18 -37.88 4.11 -15.28
N GLN A 19 -38.81 3.20 -15.52
CA GLN A 19 -38.81 1.85 -14.97
C GLN A 19 -37.85 0.96 -15.75
N LEU A 20 -36.88 0.35 -15.08
CA LEU A 20 -36.02 -0.68 -15.65
C LEU A 20 -36.83 -1.92 -16.03
N SER A 21 -36.74 -2.30 -17.30
CA SER A 21 -37.40 -3.46 -17.88
C SER A 21 -36.57 -4.74 -17.63
N LYS A 22 -37.15 -5.74 -16.97
CA LYS A 22 -36.58 -7.09 -16.84
C LYS A 22 -36.78 -7.88 -18.14
N PRO A 23 -35.80 -8.63 -18.64
CA PRO A 23 -36.01 -9.49 -19.81
C PRO A 23 -36.83 -10.74 -19.44
N ARG A 24 -37.89 -10.98 -20.22
CA ARG A 24 -38.71 -12.20 -20.23
C ARG A 24 -38.04 -13.26 -21.09
N PHE A 25 -37.83 -14.47 -20.55
CA PHE A 25 -37.65 -15.67 -21.35
C PHE A 25 -38.97 -16.45 -21.40
N SER A 26 -39.62 -16.48 -22.57
CA SER A 26 -40.74 -17.38 -22.86
C SER A 26 -40.20 -18.69 -23.43
N GLY A 27 -40.67 -19.80 -22.89
CA GLY A 27 -40.20 -21.14 -23.24
C GLY A 27 -40.63 -21.66 -24.61
N LEU A 28 -40.00 -22.78 -24.97
CA LEU A 28 -40.55 -23.74 -25.91
C LEU A 28 -40.43 -25.15 -25.29
N THR A 29 -41.53 -25.85 -25.44
CA THR A 29 -41.97 -27.12 -24.87
C THR A 29 -41.16 -28.34 -25.33
N ARG A 30 -41.05 -29.32 -24.42
CA ARG A 30 -40.65 -30.72 -24.69
C ARG A 30 -41.61 -31.40 -25.69
N PRO A 31 -41.11 -32.43 -26.39
CA PRO A 31 -41.79 -33.71 -26.41
C PRO A 31 -40.87 -34.88 -26.03
N SER A 32 -41.50 -35.99 -25.66
CA SER A 32 -40.94 -37.13 -24.93
C SER A 32 -40.84 -38.42 -25.77
N LEU A 33 -39.78 -39.21 -25.50
CA LEU A 33 -39.57 -40.67 -25.71
C LEU A 33 -39.17 -41.17 -27.13
N PRO A 34 -38.53 -42.36 -27.28
CA PRO A 34 -38.01 -43.34 -26.30
C PRO A 34 -36.52 -43.74 -26.52
N GLY A 35 -36.05 -44.72 -25.74
CA GLY A 35 -34.67 -45.19 -25.60
C GLY A 35 -33.87 -45.56 -26.86
N GLY A 36 -32.55 -45.56 -26.70
CA GLY A 36 -31.59 -45.97 -27.72
C GLY A 36 -30.23 -45.34 -27.44
N GLY A 37 -29.21 -46.16 -27.26
CA GLY A 37 -27.89 -45.73 -26.80
C GLY A 37 -27.12 -44.86 -27.79
N LEU A 38 -26.05 -44.26 -27.27
CA LEU A 38 -24.70 -44.14 -27.84
C LEU A 38 -23.99 -42.97 -27.14
N ARG A 39 -23.29 -43.27 -26.05
CA ARG A 39 -22.28 -42.36 -25.48
C ARG A 39 -21.17 -42.19 -26.52
N ARG A 40 -20.95 -40.96 -27.00
CA ARG A 40 -19.77 -40.60 -27.79
C ARG A 40 -18.53 -40.51 -26.86
N PRO A 41 -17.35 -40.96 -27.32
CA PRO A 41 -16.19 -41.15 -26.46
C PRO A 41 -15.45 -39.84 -26.21
N SER A 42 -15.06 -39.60 -24.96
CA SER A 42 -14.00 -38.67 -24.61
C SER A 42 -12.66 -39.31 -24.99
N PHE A 43 -11.93 -38.71 -25.94
CA PHE A 43 -10.53 -39.05 -26.21
C PHE A 43 -9.67 -38.64 -25.01
N ARG A 44 -9.38 -39.57 -24.10
CA ARG A 44 -8.23 -39.50 -23.19
C ARG A 44 -6.99 -39.96 -23.97
N ARG A 45 -5.95 -39.13 -23.99
CA ARG A 45 -4.60 -39.57 -24.41
C ARG A 45 -4.13 -40.67 -23.45
N PRO A 46 -3.56 -41.80 -23.95
CA PRO A 46 -2.95 -42.79 -23.08
C PRO A 46 -1.64 -42.23 -22.50
N GLY A 47 -1.49 -42.33 -21.18
CA GLY A 47 -0.19 -42.15 -20.53
C GLY A 47 0.79 -43.27 -20.91
N PRO A 48 2.10 -43.08 -20.70
CA PRO A 48 3.11 -44.08 -21.04
C PRO A 48 2.91 -45.39 -20.22
N PRO A 49 3.28 -46.55 -20.78
CA PRO A 49 3.14 -47.83 -20.08
C PRO A 49 4.11 -47.91 -18.89
N VAL A 50 3.57 -48.25 -17.71
CA VAL A 50 4.37 -48.62 -16.54
C VAL A 50 4.98 -50.00 -16.80
N PRO A 51 6.29 -50.21 -16.57
CA PRO A 51 6.91 -51.52 -16.77
C PRO A 51 6.33 -52.55 -15.80
N PRO A 52 6.25 -53.84 -16.19
CA PRO A 52 5.76 -54.89 -15.31
C PRO A 52 6.70 -55.06 -14.12
N SER A 53 6.21 -54.67 -12.95
CA SER A 53 6.82 -54.93 -11.65
C SER A 53 6.98 -56.43 -11.41
N LEU A 54 8.20 -56.90 -11.20
CA LEU A 54 8.56 -58.31 -10.97
C LEU A 54 8.13 -58.87 -9.60
N TRP A 55 7.34 -58.13 -8.83
CA TRP A 55 7.03 -58.45 -7.44
C TRP A 55 5.53 -58.66 -7.27
N SER A 56 5.14 -59.85 -6.79
CA SER A 56 3.75 -60.17 -6.47
C SER A 56 3.20 -59.20 -5.41
N GLU A 57 1.88 -58.95 -5.42
CA GLU A 57 1.26 -58.00 -4.46
C GLU A 57 1.53 -58.36 -3.00
N ARG A 58 1.71 -59.65 -2.69
CA ARG A 58 2.07 -60.12 -1.35
C ARG A 58 3.49 -59.68 -0.95
N ALA A 59 4.43 -59.65 -1.90
CA ALA A 59 5.80 -59.18 -1.66
C ALA A 59 5.88 -57.67 -1.43
N ARG A 60 4.98 -56.89 -2.06
CA ARG A 60 4.89 -55.43 -1.82
C ARG A 60 4.31 -55.09 -0.46
N ARG A 61 3.29 -55.81 0.00
CA ARG A 61 2.74 -55.60 1.36
C ARG A 61 3.74 -56.03 2.44
N ALA A 62 4.52 -57.08 2.20
CA ALA A 62 5.60 -57.48 3.11
C ALA A 62 6.76 -56.47 3.14
N ALA A 63 7.17 -55.92 2.00
CA ALA A 63 8.23 -54.89 1.94
C ALA A 63 7.80 -53.57 2.59
N ALA A 64 6.53 -53.16 2.41
CA ALA A 64 5.99 -51.98 3.08
C ALA A 64 5.88 -52.16 4.61
N ALA A 65 5.48 -53.35 5.08
CA ALA A 65 5.45 -53.66 6.52
C ALA A 65 6.87 -53.70 7.13
N LEU A 66 7.86 -54.20 6.39
CA LEU A 66 9.26 -54.22 6.83
C LEU A 66 9.87 -52.81 6.88
N ALA A 67 9.54 -51.94 5.93
CA ALA A 67 9.98 -50.54 5.94
C ALA A 67 9.43 -49.74 7.13
N ILE A 68 8.16 -49.98 7.50
CA ILE A 68 7.54 -49.35 8.68
C ILE A 68 8.21 -49.85 9.97
N PHE A 69 8.56 -51.14 10.05
CA PHE A 69 9.28 -51.69 11.21
C PHE A 69 10.72 -51.18 11.33
N VAL A 70 11.43 -50.95 10.22
CA VAL A 70 12.79 -50.37 10.24
C VAL A 70 12.77 -48.90 10.65
N VAL A 71 11.77 -48.12 10.21
CA VAL A 71 11.61 -46.71 10.65
C VAL A 71 11.23 -46.63 12.14
N ALA A 72 10.39 -47.54 12.64
CA ALA A 72 10.06 -47.62 14.06
C ALA A 72 11.24 -48.11 14.93
N ALA A 73 12.06 -49.03 14.44
CA ALA A 73 13.24 -49.53 15.16
C ALA A 73 14.39 -48.50 15.21
N ILE A 74 14.55 -47.68 14.16
CA ILE A 74 15.51 -46.56 14.17
C ILE A 74 15.02 -45.43 15.09
N GLY A 75 13.72 -45.15 15.11
CA GLY A 75 13.10 -44.19 16.04
C GLY A 75 13.20 -44.60 17.51
N PHE A 76 13.09 -45.89 17.82
CA PHE A 76 13.21 -46.41 19.19
C PHE A 76 14.68 -46.60 19.62
N GLY A 77 15.58 -46.92 18.68
CA GLY A 77 17.02 -47.11 18.95
C GLY A 77 17.79 -45.80 19.19
N LEU A 78 17.38 -44.69 18.57
CA LEU A 78 17.97 -43.37 18.84
C LEU A 78 17.41 -42.70 20.11
N GLY A 79 16.21 -43.09 20.55
CA GLY A 79 15.59 -42.58 21.78
C GLY A 79 16.17 -43.13 23.09
N PHE A 80 16.90 -44.26 23.05
CA PHE A 80 17.41 -44.93 24.25
C PHE A 80 18.91 -44.70 24.52
N LEU A 81 19.61 -43.91 23.70
CA LEU A 81 21.06 -43.64 23.86
C LEU A 81 21.41 -42.17 24.20
N VAL A 82 20.43 -41.33 24.54
CA VAL A 82 20.67 -39.89 24.84
C VAL A 82 20.07 -39.44 26.19
N PHE A 83 19.74 -40.36 27.10
CA PHE A 83 19.33 -40.01 28.47
C PHE A 83 20.04 -40.86 29.51
N ASP A 84 21.28 -40.48 29.83
CA ASP A 84 21.86 -40.70 31.16
C ASP A 84 22.96 -39.66 31.43
N ASP A 85 22.55 -38.46 31.88
CA ASP A 85 23.29 -37.64 32.85
C ASP A 85 22.40 -36.47 33.36
N PRO A 86 22.41 -36.12 34.66
CA PRO A 86 21.48 -35.13 35.21
C PRO A 86 22.12 -33.74 35.28
N ALA A 87 21.80 -32.87 34.33
CA ALA A 87 22.00 -31.42 34.49
C ALA A 87 21.05 -30.62 33.59
N THR A 88 20.11 -29.92 34.23
CA THR A 88 19.34 -28.75 33.78
C THR A 88 19.44 -28.35 32.31
N THR A 89 18.39 -28.52 31.53
CA THR A 89 18.12 -27.66 30.36
C THR A 89 16.63 -27.60 30.04
N SER A 90 16.11 -26.38 30.07
CA SER A 90 14.77 -25.97 29.66
C SER A 90 14.60 -26.19 28.15
N THR A 91 13.55 -26.89 27.74
CA THR A 91 13.15 -27.01 26.33
C THR A 91 12.50 -25.69 25.91
N ALA A 92 13.24 -24.83 25.20
CA ALA A 92 12.68 -23.66 24.53
C ALA A 92 12.24 -24.05 23.11
N GLU A 93 11.00 -23.71 22.76
CA GLU A 93 10.51 -23.63 21.38
C GLU A 93 11.43 -22.71 20.55
N PRO A 94 11.55 -22.88 19.22
CA PRO A 94 12.35 -21.97 18.41
C PRO A 94 11.68 -20.58 18.43
N ALA A 95 12.26 -19.68 19.22
CA ALA A 95 11.92 -18.28 19.20
C ALA A 95 12.16 -17.75 17.78
N GLY A 96 11.16 -17.10 17.19
CA GLY A 96 11.35 -16.34 15.95
C GLY A 96 12.44 -15.30 16.19
N THR A 97 13.54 -15.43 15.46
CA THR A 97 14.66 -14.50 15.56
C THR A 97 14.22 -13.16 14.97
N SER A 98 13.89 -12.19 15.83
CA SER A 98 13.78 -10.80 15.43
C SER A 98 15.13 -10.36 14.85
N VAL A 99 15.13 -9.80 13.65
CA VAL A 99 16.31 -9.12 13.10
C VAL A 99 16.50 -7.84 13.92
N VAL A 100 17.29 -7.93 14.99
CA VAL A 100 17.86 -6.77 15.68
C VAL A 100 19.25 -6.58 15.07
N VAL A 101 19.42 -5.53 14.27
CA VAL A 101 20.75 -5.10 13.83
C VAL A 101 21.37 -4.39 15.04
N ALA A 102 22.23 -5.09 15.76
CA ALA A 102 22.96 -4.53 16.89
C ALA A 102 24.33 -4.03 16.42
N ASP A 103 24.56 -2.72 16.47
CA ASP A 103 25.91 -2.16 16.57
C ASP A 103 26.24 -1.95 18.07
N GLY A 104 27.38 -2.50 18.53
CA GLY A 104 27.89 -2.33 19.91
C GLY A 104 28.27 -0.86 20.18
N THR A 105 28.29 -0.34 21.41
CA THR A 105 28.84 -0.88 22.66
C THR A 105 28.28 -0.14 23.89
N ASP A 106 28.25 -0.88 25.01
CA ASP A 106 28.23 -0.45 26.42
C ASP A 106 26.90 -0.04 27.10
N GLY A 107 26.45 -0.92 28.00
CA GLY A 107 26.25 -0.53 29.40
C GLY A 107 24.81 -0.31 29.90
N GLY A 108 24.25 -1.37 30.50
CA GLY A 108 23.37 -1.22 31.67
C GLY A 108 21.88 -1.00 31.41
N THR A 109 21.09 -2.04 31.68
CA THR A 109 19.63 -2.00 31.98
C THR A 109 18.65 -1.48 30.92
N ALA A 110 19.09 -0.91 29.79
CA ALA A 110 18.21 -0.55 28.66
C ALA A 110 18.09 -1.64 27.57
N ALA A 111 18.89 -2.71 27.64
CA ALA A 111 18.75 -3.90 26.80
C ALA A 111 17.51 -4.76 27.15
N GLN A 112 16.62 -4.27 28.03
CA GLN A 112 15.42 -4.96 28.48
C GLN A 112 14.20 -4.12 28.16
N LEU A 113 13.51 -4.55 27.09
CA LEU A 113 12.23 -4.12 26.53
C LEU A 113 12.39 -3.45 25.16
N ALA A 114 12.43 -4.26 24.10
CA ALA A 114 12.35 -3.81 22.70
C ALA A 114 11.01 -3.08 22.38
N PHE A 115 10.03 -3.21 23.26
CA PHE A 115 8.80 -2.40 23.28
C PHE A 115 8.95 -1.32 24.36
N PRO A 116 8.59 -0.05 24.10
CA PRO A 116 7.71 0.41 23.03
C PRO A 116 8.43 0.89 21.76
N GLU A 117 9.75 0.74 21.66
CA GLU A 117 10.54 1.25 20.54
C GLU A 117 10.14 0.62 19.20
N LEU A 118 10.17 -0.71 19.11
CA LEU A 118 9.84 -1.43 17.88
C LEU A 118 8.34 -1.42 17.55
N ALA A 119 7.48 -1.31 18.56
CA ALA A 119 6.03 -1.22 18.35
C ALA A 119 5.30 -0.66 19.56
N THR A 120 4.18 -0.02 19.29
CA THR A 120 3.17 0.38 20.28
C THR A 120 1.88 -0.39 20.01
N ARG A 121 0.74 0.10 20.53
CA ARG A 121 -0.55 -0.53 20.26
C ARG A 121 -0.96 -0.39 18.79
N ASN A 122 -0.69 0.75 18.17
CA ASN A 122 -1.11 1.07 16.81
C ASN A 122 0.06 1.26 15.83
N THR A 123 1.30 1.35 16.32
CA THR A 123 2.47 1.58 15.46
C THR A 123 3.43 0.39 15.42
N THR A 124 4.09 0.23 14.28
CA THR A 124 5.26 -0.66 14.12
C THR A 124 6.38 0.14 13.49
N ARG A 125 7.58 0.07 14.07
CA ARG A 125 8.77 0.77 13.57
C ARG A 125 9.64 -0.19 12.77
N VAL A 126 10.14 0.29 11.64
CA VAL A 126 11.31 -0.27 10.97
C VAL A 126 12.51 0.55 11.44
N ASP A 127 13.29 -0.01 12.35
CA ASP A 127 14.27 0.72 13.17
C ASP A 127 15.66 0.78 12.50
N GLY A 128 15.70 1.04 11.19
CA GLY A 128 16.94 1.14 10.45
C GLY A 128 17.64 2.47 10.68
N ALA A 129 18.93 2.42 11.03
CA ALA A 129 19.78 3.62 11.09
C ALA A 129 19.88 4.32 9.73
N ASP A 130 19.69 3.59 8.62
CA ASP A 130 19.67 4.13 7.26
C ASP A 130 18.63 3.42 6.36
N PRO A 131 18.27 4.03 5.20
CA PRO A 131 17.26 3.49 4.28
C PRO A 131 17.54 2.08 3.74
N THR A 132 18.80 1.64 3.69
CA THR A 132 19.20 0.30 3.23
C THR A 132 18.77 -0.76 4.24
N ILE A 133 18.98 -0.48 5.53
CA ILE A 133 18.53 -1.34 6.62
C ILE A 133 16.99 -1.37 6.65
N ASP A 134 16.35 -0.21 6.47
CA ASP A 134 14.89 -0.13 6.38
C ASP A 134 14.34 -0.96 5.21
N ALA A 135 14.96 -0.89 4.03
CA ALA A 135 14.53 -1.67 2.87
C ALA A 135 14.64 -3.17 3.13
N ALA A 136 15.73 -3.62 3.76
CA ALA A 136 15.89 -5.01 4.17
C ALA A 136 14.82 -5.45 5.19
N GLY A 137 14.56 -4.62 6.21
CA GLY A 137 13.54 -4.87 7.22
C GLY A 137 12.13 -4.96 6.61
N VAL A 138 11.75 -3.99 5.76
CA VAL A 138 10.46 -3.96 5.07
C VAL A 138 10.29 -5.14 4.13
N ALA A 139 11.32 -5.50 3.37
CA ALA A 139 11.27 -6.63 2.45
C ALA A 139 10.96 -7.94 3.20
N LEU A 140 11.64 -8.19 4.33
CA LEU A 140 11.42 -9.38 5.15
C LEU A 140 10.07 -9.35 5.91
N ALA A 141 9.62 -8.17 6.32
CA ALA A 141 8.30 -8.02 6.95
C ALA A 141 7.16 -8.26 5.95
N SER A 142 7.32 -7.81 4.71
CA SER A 142 6.31 -7.94 3.65
C SER A 142 6.30 -9.35 3.05
N TYR A 143 7.45 -10.02 3.04
CA TYR A 143 7.63 -11.39 2.54
C TYR A 143 8.33 -12.24 3.60
N PRO A 144 7.60 -12.73 4.62
CA PRO A 144 8.17 -13.54 5.70
C PRO A 144 8.45 -14.97 5.22
N SER A 145 9.44 -15.11 4.33
CA SER A 145 9.90 -16.34 3.68
C SER A 145 10.52 -17.37 4.61
N GLN A 146 10.72 -17.03 5.89
CA GLN A 146 11.30 -17.92 6.87
C GLN A 146 10.44 -19.18 7.05
N ALA A 147 11.11 -20.31 7.31
CA ALA A 147 10.51 -21.64 7.33
C ALA A 147 9.86 -22.10 6.00
N GLY A 148 10.17 -21.45 4.88
CA GLY A 148 9.77 -21.89 3.53
C GLY A 148 8.33 -21.53 3.16
N VAL A 149 7.70 -20.60 3.88
CA VAL A 149 6.33 -20.12 3.61
C VAL A 149 6.40 -18.72 3.02
N GLY A 150 5.66 -18.44 1.95
CA GLY A 150 5.52 -17.06 1.44
C GLY A 150 6.78 -16.48 0.78
N ALA A 151 7.65 -17.32 0.21
CA ALA A 151 8.82 -16.86 -0.54
C ALA A 151 8.42 -15.98 -1.73
N ALA A 152 9.16 -14.89 -1.95
CA ALA A 152 9.03 -14.08 -3.16
C ALA A 152 9.57 -14.85 -4.38
N PHE A 153 9.05 -14.55 -5.57
CA PHE A 153 9.61 -15.10 -6.80
C PHE A 153 10.88 -14.37 -7.22
N ALA A 154 10.92 -13.05 -7.05
CA ALA A 154 12.10 -12.23 -7.30
C ALA A 154 12.22 -11.12 -6.26
N ALA A 155 13.40 -10.52 -6.14
CA ALA A 155 13.61 -9.29 -5.38
C ALA A 155 14.15 -8.19 -6.30
N VAL A 156 13.73 -6.94 -6.10
CA VAL A 156 14.24 -5.77 -6.81
C VAL A 156 15.47 -5.24 -6.07
N LEU A 157 16.56 -4.98 -6.80
CA LEU A 157 17.73 -4.27 -6.31
C LEU A 157 17.77 -2.89 -6.95
N ALA A 158 17.48 -1.88 -6.15
CA ALA A 158 17.43 -0.46 -6.52
C ALA A 158 18.69 0.29 -6.04
N PRO A 159 19.09 1.39 -6.70
CA PRO A 159 20.34 2.07 -6.40
C PRO A 159 20.21 2.96 -5.16
N ALA A 160 21.00 2.66 -4.12
CA ALA A 160 21.10 3.49 -2.91
C ALA A 160 21.69 4.88 -3.20
N GLY A 161 22.40 5.06 -4.32
CA GLY A 161 22.99 6.34 -4.73
C GLY A 161 22.03 7.28 -5.47
N SER A 162 20.79 6.87 -5.76
CA SER A 162 19.82 7.71 -6.48
C SER A 162 18.40 7.44 -6.02
N TRP A 163 17.83 8.38 -5.26
CA TRP A 163 16.43 8.29 -4.82
C TRP A 163 15.45 8.30 -6.00
N GLN A 164 15.77 9.01 -7.09
CA GLN A 164 14.94 9.02 -8.29
C GLN A 164 14.87 7.61 -8.90
N ALA A 165 16.02 6.98 -9.15
CA ALA A 165 16.06 5.66 -9.76
C ALA A 165 15.49 4.57 -8.82
N ALA A 166 15.72 4.68 -7.50
CA ALA A 166 15.10 3.76 -6.54
C ALA A 166 13.57 3.88 -6.53
N ARG A 167 13.04 5.10 -6.61
CA ARG A 167 11.59 5.31 -6.70
C ARG A 167 11.01 4.81 -8.01
N ALA A 168 11.71 5.03 -9.12
CA ALA A 168 11.31 4.52 -10.43
C ALA A 168 11.16 2.99 -10.46
N ALA A 169 11.83 2.27 -9.55
CA ALA A 169 11.74 0.82 -9.41
C ALA A 169 10.50 0.33 -8.62
N THR A 170 9.84 1.20 -7.85
CA THR A 170 8.71 0.85 -6.97
C THR A 170 7.50 0.21 -7.66
N PRO A 171 7.15 0.50 -8.94
CA PRO A 171 6.07 -0.20 -9.65
C PRO A 171 6.26 -1.73 -9.75
N LEU A 172 7.50 -2.22 -9.64
CA LEU A 172 7.81 -3.66 -9.68
C LEU A 172 7.44 -4.40 -8.40
N THR A 173 7.12 -3.66 -7.32
CA THR A 173 6.62 -4.26 -6.08
C THR A 173 5.13 -4.62 -6.16
N ALA A 174 4.40 -4.00 -7.11
CA ALA A 174 2.99 -4.25 -7.33
C ALA A 174 2.73 -5.63 -7.94
N ASP A 175 1.54 -6.17 -7.68
CA ASP A 175 1.05 -7.34 -8.39
C ASP A 175 0.98 -7.07 -9.90
N PRO A 176 1.18 -8.10 -10.74
CA PRO A 176 1.54 -9.48 -10.38
C PRO A 176 3.05 -9.71 -10.26
N VAL A 177 3.90 -8.67 -10.35
CA VAL A 177 5.36 -8.83 -10.23
C VAL A 177 5.75 -9.18 -8.79
N ALA A 178 5.13 -8.51 -7.81
CA ALA A 178 5.19 -8.84 -6.39
C ALA A 178 6.64 -9.07 -5.88
N ALA A 179 7.57 -8.20 -6.29
CA ALA A 179 8.98 -8.32 -5.92
C ALA A 179 9.33 -7.30 -4.83
N PRO A 180 9.71 -7.71 -3.60
CA PRO A 180 10.17 -6.78 -2.57
C PRO A 180 11.39 -5.98 -3.04
N LEU A 181 11.49 -4.74 -2.57
CA LEU A 181 12.58 -3.83 -2.93
C LEU A 181 13.66 -3.80 -1.85
N LEU A 182 14.90 -3.99 -2.29
CA LEU A 182 16.12 -3.82 -1.51
C LEU A 182 16.99 -2.73 -2.15
N LEU A 183 17.88 -2.12 -1.36
CA LEU A 183 18.82 -1.11 -1.84
C LEU A 183 20.24 -1.67 -1.97
N GLY A 184 20.97 -1.27 -3.00
CA GLY A 184 22.35 -1.68 -3.25
C GLY A 184 23.20 -0.59 -3.87
N GLY A 185 24.52 -0.72 -3.74
CA GLY A 185 25.50 0.19 -4.36
C GLY A 185 26.00 -0.31 -5.71
N ALA A 186 26.56 0.60 -6.51
CA ALA A 186 27.14 0.30 -7.82
C ALA A 186 28.41 -0.57 -7.75
N THR A 187 29.23 -0.36 -6.70
CA THR A 187 30.53 -1.04 -6.54
C THR A 187 30.51 -2.15 -5.49
N GLU A 188 29.58 -2.08 -4.55
CA GLU A 188 29.43 -3.05 -3.47
C GLU A 188 27.97 -3.22 -3.08
N LEU A 189 27.61 -4.45 -2.70
CA LEU A 189 26.32 -4.73 -2.08
C LEU A 189 26.47 -4.68 -0.56
N PRO A 190 25.64 -3.88 0.14
CA PRO A 190 25.64 -3.88 1.60
C PRO A 190 25.41 -5.28 2.18
N ALA A 191 26.06 -5.57 3.31
CA ALA A 191 25.94 -6.88 3.96
C ALA A 191 24.48 -7.20 4.33
N ILE A 192 23.74 -6.19 4.81
CA ILE A 192 22.31 -6.33 5.16
C ILE A 192 21.44 -6.67 3.94
N THR A 193 21.75 -6.10 2.77
CA THR A 193 21.07 -6.42 1.50
C THR A 193 21.32 -7.88 1.10
N THR A 194 22.56 -8.34 1.21
CA THR A 194 22.92 -9.74 0.89
C THR A 194 22.26 -10.72 1.86
N GLN A 195 22.21 -10.37 3.15
CA GLN A 195 21.53 -11.15 4.17
C GLN A 195 20.02 -11.22 3.91
N ALA A 196 19.38 -10.09 3.63
CA ALA A 196 17.96 -10.03 3.31
C ALA A 196 17.64 -10.87 2.07
N LEU A 197 18.44 -10.76 1.01
CA LEU A 197 18.26 -11.57 -0.21
C LEU A 197 18.38 -13.08 0.07
N THR A 198 19.30 -13.47 0.94
CA THR A 198 19.45 -14.87 1.38
C THR A 198 18.22 -15.36 2.15
N LEU A 199 17.69 -14.54 3.05
CA LEU A 199 16.50 -14.86 3.84
C LEU A 199 15.23 -14.89 2.97
N LEU A 200 15.08 -13.96 2.02
CA LEU A 200 13.99 -13.94 1.05
C LEU A 200 13.97 -15.21 0.18
N ALA A 201 15.15 -15.74 -0.14
CA ALA A 201 15.34 -16.93 -0.95
C ALA A 201 14.47 -16.94 -2.22
N PRO A 202 14.61 -15.94 -3.12
CA PRO A 202 13.76 -15.79 -4.30
C PRO A 202 13.78 -17.04 -5.19
N GLN A 203 12.60 -17.50 -5.59
CA GLN A 203 12.43 -18.80 -6.28
C GLN A 203 12.65 -18.73 -7.80
N GLY A 204 12.68 -17.53 -8.37
CA GLY A 204 12.70 -17.27 -9.81
C GLY A 204 11.32 -16.88 -10.33
N LEU A 205 11.25 -15.76 -11.03
CA LEU A 205 10.02 -15.26 -11.66
C LEU A 205 9.90 -15.81 -13.09
N ASP A 206 8.87 -16.62 -13.35
CA ASP A 206 8.65 -17.26 -14.65
C ASP A 206 8.53 -16.25 -15.80
N ALA A 207 7.81 -15.14 -15.58
CA ALA A 207 7.68 -14.05 -16.56
C ALA A 207 9.01 -13.37 -16.91
N ALA A 208 10.02 -13.53 -16.06
CA ALA A 208 11.39 -13.06 -16.26
C ALA A 208 12.36 -14.19 -16.64
N GLY A 209 11.86 -15.35 -17.10
CA GLY A 209 12.71 -16.48 -17.47
C GLY A 209 13.44 -17.13 -16.29
N GLY A 210 12.86 -17.06 -15.08
CA GLY A 210 13.45 -17.61 -13.86
C GLY A 210 14.38 -16.64 -13.13
N ALA A 211 14.42 -15.36 -13.49
CA ALA A 211 15.23 -14.37 -12.78
C ALA A 211 14.79 -14.26 -11.31
N GLN A 212 15.77 -14.29 -10.41
CA GLN A 212 15.59 -14.21 -8.97
C GLN A 212 15.83 -12.78 -8.45
N VAL A 213 16.60 -11.98 -9.19
CA VAL A 213 16.86 -10.57 -8.86
C VAL A 213 16.60 -9.68 -10.07
N ILE A 214 15.89 -8.58 -9.85
CA ILE A 214 15.65 -7.53 -10.85
C ILE A 214 16.52 -6.33 -10.48
N ILE A 215 17.61 -6.14 -11.22
CA ILE A 215 18.58 -5.08 -10.99
C ILE A 215 18.12 -3.84 -11.75
N VAL A 216 17.87 -2.74 -11.04
CA VAL A 216 17.43 -1.47 -11.64
C VAL A 216 18.53 -0.42 -11.51
N GLY A 217 18.90 0.20 -12.62
CA GLY A 217 19.95 1.23 -12.65
C GLY A 217 21.35 0.67 -12.37
N ASP A 218 22.17 1.47 -11.68
CA ASP A 218 23.58 1.16 -11.40
C ASP A 218 23.71 0.49 -10.02
N VAL A 219 23.56 -0.84 -10.01
CA VAL A 219 23.69 -1.68 -8.81
C VAL A 219 24.50 -2.92 -9.15
N LEU A 220 25.42 -3.29 -8.26
CA LEU A 220 26.22 -4.51 -8.38
C LEU A 220 25.31 -5.74 -8.38
N ALA A 221 25.48 -6.63 -9.37
CA ALA A 221 24.77 -7.89 -9.40
C ALA A 221 25.26 -8.84 -8.29
N PRO A 222 24.36 -9.41 -7.46
CA PRO A 222 24.74 -10.39 -6.45
C PRO A 222 25.18 -11.70 -7.11
N SER A 223 26.17 -12.37 -6.51
CA SER A 223 26.58 -13.69 -6.95
C SER A 223 25.58 -14.76 -6.54
N GLY A 224 25.42 -15.80 -7.37
CA GLY A 224 24.55 -16.95 -7.05
C GLY A 224 23.05 -16.74 -7.26
N PHE A 225 22.65 -15.63 -7.89
CA PHE A 225 21.27 -15.35 -8.29
C PHE A 225 21.19 -15.09 -9.79
N GLU A 226 20.12 -15.54 -10.43
CA GLU A 226 19.85 -15.24 -11.84
C GLU A 226 19.30 -13.81 -12.00
N PRO A 227 19.99 -12.91 -12.75
CA PRO A 227 19.59 -11.51 -12.84
C PRO A 227 18.74 -11.18 -14.06
N LEU A 228 17.81 -10.26 -13.89
CA LEU A 228 17.20 -9.44 -14.94
C LEU A 228 17.64 -7.98 -14.74
N THR A 229 18.31 -7.37 -15.71
CA THR A 229 18.79 -5.98 -15.58
C THR A 229 17.90 -5.00 -16.35
N ILE A 230 17.48 -3.95 -15.68
CA ILE A 230 16.76 -2.78 -16.22
C ILE A 230 17.70 -1.59 -16.11
N GLY A 231 18.38 -1.28 -17.22
CA GLY A 231 19.38 -0.22 -17.27
C GLY A 231 18.84 1.12 -17.75
N GLY A 232 19.61 2.18 -17.50
CA GLY A 232 19.38 3.53 -18.00
C GLY A 232 20.50 4.45 -17.52
N ARG A 233 20.85 5.47 -18.30
CA ARG A 233 21.94 6.41 -17.95
C ARG A 233 21.51 7.55 -17.03
N THR A 234 20.21 7.78 -16.95
CA THR A 234 19.58 8.86 -16.19
C THR A 234 18.32 8.33 -15.52
N PRO A 235 17.84 8.96 -14.42
CA PRO A 235 16.64 8.48 -13.74
C PRO A 235 15.39 8.43 -14.62
N ASP A 236 15.20 9.38 -15.53
CA ASP A 236 14.08 9.37 -16.48
C ASP A 236 14.18 8.21 -17.50
N ALA A 237 15.39 7.86 -17.93
CA ALA A 237 15.60 6.70 -18.79
C ALA A 237 15.38 5.37 -18.04
N ILE A 238 15.72 5.33 -16.75
CA ILE A 238 15.42 4.17 -15.90
C ILE A 238 13.92 4.04 -15.70
N ALA A 239 13.20 5.13 -15.42
CA ALA A 239 11.74 5.12 -15.29
C ALA A 239 11.05 4.60 -16.56
N ASP A 240 11.46 5.08 -17.74
CA ASP A 240 10.96 4.59 -19.02
C ASP A 240 11.26 3.09 -19.22
N ALA A 241 12.46 2.64 -18.84
CA ALA A 241 12.83 1.23 -18.95
C ALA A 241 12.06 0.33 -17.96
N VAL A 242 11.77 0.81 -16.75
CA VAL A 242 10.94 0.10 -15.76
C VAL A 242 9.52 -0.06 -16.28
N ASP A 243 8.92 0.99 -16.83
CA ASP A 243 7.60 0.93 -17.46
C ASP A 243 7.52 -0.15 -18.55
N VAL A 244 8.45 -0.10 -19.51
CA VAL A 244 8.55 -1.12 -20.58
C VAL A 244 8.73 -2.53 -20.02
N GLN A 245 9.55 -2.70 -18.99
CA GLN A 245 9.81 -4.02 -18.44
C GLN A 245 8.63 -4.53 -17.62
N ARG A 246 7.97 -3.66 -16.85
CA ARG A 246 6.79 -4.03 -16.06
C ARG A 246 5.65 -4.51 -16.95
N ALA A 247 5.42 -3.86 -18.10
CA ALA A 247 4.42 -4.32 -19.06
C ALA A 247 4.67 -5.77 -19.52
N LYS A 248 5.93 -6.13 -19.78
CA LYS A 248 6.33 -7.50 -20.14
C LYS A 248 6.15 -8.50 -18.99
N LEU A 249 6.51 -8.10 -17.77
CA LEU A 249 6.46 -8.97 -16.59
C LEU A 249 5.02 -9.21 -16.12
N SER A 250 4.16 -8.20 -16.23
CA SER A 250 2.76 -8.27 -15.80
C SER A 250 1.81 -8.81 -16.88
N GLY A 251 2.19 -8.67 -18.16
CA GLY A 251 1.29 -8.92 -19.30
C GLY A 251 0.22 -7.83 -19.49
N VAL A 252 0.30 -6.73 -18.74
CA VAL A 252 -0.55 -5.55 -18.87
C VAL A 252 0.18 -4.51 -19.72
N GLU A 253 -0.34 -4.23 -20.92
CA GLU A 253 0.35 -3.35 -21.88
C GLU A 253 0.27 -1.88 -21.46
N ASP A 254 -0.91 -1.41 -21.05
CA ASP A 254 -1.13 -0.03 -20.63
C ASP A 254 -1.38 0.04 -19.11
N PRO A 255 -0.66 0.90 -18.36
CA PRO A 255 -1.00 1.18 -16.97
C PRO A 255 -2.30 1.98 -16.88
N ASP A 256 -2.95 1.91 -15.73
CA ASP A 256 -4.19 2.65 -15.47
C ASP A 256 -3.93 4.16 -15.44
N HIS A 257 -2.77 4.57 -14.90
CA HIS A 257 -2.37 5.98 -14.82
C HIS A 257 -0.86 6.18 -15.00
N LEU A 258 -0.46 7.39 -15.39
CA LEU A 258 0.93 7.83 -15.37
C LEU A 258 1.13 8.84 -14.24
N LEU A 259 2.04 8.56 -13.32
CA LEU A 259 2.33 9.46 -12.20
C LEU A 259 3.62 10.23 -12.45
N VAL A 260 3.52 11.55 -12.66
CA VAL A 260 4.65 12.44 -12.88
C VAL A 260 4.98 13.19 -11.59
N VAL A 261 6.24 13.15 -11.17
CA VAL A 261 6.72 13.76 -9.94
C VAL A 261 8.00 14.57 -10.16
N SER A 262 8.38 15.37 -9.16
CA SER A 262 9.61 16.16 -9.24
C SER A 262 10.85 15.28 -9.33
N SER A 263 11.80 15.62 -10.22
CA SER A 263 13.15 15.03 -10.20
C SER A 263 14.09 15.69 -9.19
N ASP A 264 13.74 16.87 -8.70
CA ASP A 264 14.67 17.76 -7.99
C ASP A 264 14.23 17.93 -6.52
N GLU A 265 12.92 17.97 -6.27
CA GLU A 265 12.34 18.13 -4.95
C GLU A 265 11.83 16.78 -4.41
N ALA A 266 12.72 16.06 -3.72
CA ALA A 266 12.48 14.68 -3.34
C ALA A 266 11.21 14.48 -2.48
N ALA A 267 10.93 15.41 -1.55
CA ALA A 267 9.83 15.31 -0.58
C ALA A 267 8.45 15.28 -1.26
N TYR A 268 8.18 16.14 -2.24
CA TYR A 268 6.91 16.14 -3.00
C TYR A 268 6.68 14.84 -3.76
N ALA A 269 7.76 14.17 -4.11
CA ALA A 269 7.75 13.01 -4.95
C ALA A 269 7.78 11.69 -4.13
N MET A 270 8.10 11.73 -2.83
CA MET A 270 8.10 10.56 -1.94
C MET A 270 6.75 9.79 -1.94
N PRO A 271 5.57 10.44 -1.84
CA PRO A 271 4.29 9.73 -1.76
C PRO A 271 3.97 8.84 -2.96
N ALA A 272 4.57 9.13 -4.12
CA ALA A 272 4.39 8.32 -5.33
C ALA A 272 4.90 6.89 -5.19
N ALA A 273 5.91 6.64 -4.34
CA ALA A 273 6.47 5.30 -4.15
C ALA A 273 5.42 4.31 -3.65
N ALA A 274 4.62 4.72 -2.65
CA ALA A 274 3.54 3.88 -2.11
C ALA A 274 2.42 3.65 -3.13
N TRP A 275 2.04 4.69 -3.89
CA TRP A 275 1.02 4.52 -4.93
C TRP A 275 1.48 3.58 -6.04
N ALA A 276 2.71 3.77 -6.53
CA ALA A 276 3.29 2.92 -7.57
C ALA A 276 3.44 1.47 -7.11
N ALA A 277 3.77 1.23 -5.84
CA ALA A 277 3.80 -0.11 -5.27
C ALA A 277 2.41 -0.76 -5.17
N ARG A 278 1.36 0.03 -4.95
CA ARG A 278 -0.02 -0.45 -4.89
C ARG A 278 -0.61 -0.73 -6.28
N SER A 279 -0.50 0.25 -7.18
CA SER A 279 -1.17 0.25 -8.49
C SER A 279 -0.31 -0.40 -9.57
N GLY A 280 1.01 -0.30 -9.45
CA GLY A 280 1.92 -0.59 -10.53
C GLY A 280 2.02 0.49 -11.60
N ASP A 281 1.41 1.66 -11.38
CA ASP A 281 1.52 2.82 -12.26
C ASP A 281 2.98 3.30 -12.32
N PRO A 282 3.53 3.61 -13.50
CA PRO A 282 4.89 4.11 -13.63
C PRO A 282 5.06 5.48 -12.99
N VAL A 283 6.20 5.66 -12.31
CA VAL A 283 6.64 6.95 -11.77
C VAL A 283 7.61 7.61 -12.75
N LEU A 284 7.17 8.71 -13.35
CA LEU A 284 7.91 9.50 -14.31
C LEU A 284 8.35 10.84 -13.70
N PHE A 285 9.28 11.52 -14.36
CA PHE A 285 9.91 12.73 -13.80
C PHE A 285 9.66 13.99 -14.63
N ALA A 286 9.56 15.12 -13.95
CA ALA A 286 9.62 16.47 -14.50
C ALA A 286 10.15 17.41 -13.42
N ALA A 287 10.66 18.59 -13.77
CA ALA A 287 11.02 19.62 -12.79
C ALA A 287 10.99 20.99 -13.45
N ASP A 288 10.52 22.01 -12.72
CA ASP A 288 10.34 23.36 -13.23
C ASP A 288 9.56 23.37 -14.56
N ASP A 289 10.19 23.86 -15.63
CA ASP A 289 9.65 23.89 -16.99
C ASP A 289 10.05 22.65 -17.81
N GLU A 290 10.89 21.76 -17.29
CA GLU A 290 11.53 20.66 -18.01
C GLU A 290 10.76 19.34 -17.91
N VAL A 291 10.65 18.67 -19.06
CA VAL A 291 10.14 17.30 -19.15
C VAL A 291 11.20 16.46 -19.87
N PRO A 292 11.92 15.59 -19.14
CA PRO A 292 12.96 14.73 -19.70
C PRO A 292 12.48 13.79 -20.81
N LYS A 293 13.43 13.29 -21.61
CA LYS A 293 13.11 12.48 -22.80
C LYS A 293 12.48 11.14 -22.43
N GLY A 294 12.90 10.51 -21.33
CA GLY A 294 12.32 9.26 -20.85
C GLY A 294 10.83 9.42 -20.52
N THR A 295 10.47 10.48 -19.80
CA THR A 295 9.06 10.83 -19.51
C THR A 295 8.23 11.02 -20.78
N ILE A 296 8.76 11.75 -21.77
CA ILE A 296 8.07 11.94 -23.05
C ILE A 296 7.92 10.62 -23.82
N ALA A 297 8.88 9.70 -23.72
CA ALA A 297 8.79 8.38 -24.36
C ALA A 297 7.68 7.54 -23.75
N ALA A 298 7.60 7.48 -22.41
CA ALA A 298 6.56 6.76 -21.69
C ALA A 298 5.15 7.30 -21.99
N ILE A 299 4.96 8.62 -21.95
CA ILE A 299 3.66 9.23 -22.24
C ILE A 299 3.19 8.93 -23.67
N LYS A 300 4.10 8.93 -24.64
CA LYS A 300 3.74 8.61 -26.03
C LYS A 300 3.42 7.14 -26.24
N ARG A 301 3.93 6.26 -25.39
CA ARG A 301 3.62 4.82 -25.41
C ARG A 301 2.18 4.58 -24.97
N HIS A 302 1.69 5.41 -24.05
CA HIS A 302 0.35 5.31 -23.45
C HIS A 302 -0.48 6.59 -23.74
N PRO A 303 -0.86 6.84 -25.00
CA PRO A 303 -1.45 8.12 -25.41
C PRO A 303 -2.79 8.42 -24.75
N ASP A 304 -3.53 7.39 -24.35
CA ASP A 304 -4.88 7.50 -23.76
C ASP A 304 -4.87 7.37 -22.22
N THR A 305 -3.72 7.11 -21.60
CA THR A 305 -3.61 6.93 -20.14
C THR A 305 -3.57 8.28 -19.41
N PRO A 306 -4.48 8.51 -18.43
CA PRO A 306 -4.51 9.74 -17.63
C PRO A 306 -3.18 10.04 -16.95
N ILE A 307 -2.79 11.32 -16.95
CA ILE A 307 -1.53 11.78 -16.37
C ILE A 307 -1.83 12.55 -15.09
N TYR A 308 -1.26 12.13 -13.97
CA TYR A 308 -1.34 12.84 -12.70
C TYR A 308 0.01 13.43 -12.34
N VAL A 309 0.04 14.70 -11.97
CA VAL A 309 1.26 15.38 -11.51
C VAL A 309 1.16 15.63 -10.01
N LEU A 310 2.11 15.08 -9.24
CA LEU A 310 2.19 15.36 -7.81
C LEU A 310 3.07 16.59 -7.54
N GLY A 311 2.53 17.53 -6.77
CA GLY A 311 3.25 18.73 -6.33
C GLY A 311 2.64 20.04 -6.84
N PRO A 312 3.00 21.16 -6.20
CA PRO A 312 2.53 22.49 -6.57
C PRO A 312 3.18 22.99 -7.86
N GLU A 313 2.67 24.10 -8.38
CA GLU A 313 3.20 24.72 -9.60
C GLU A 313 4.66 25.20 -9.43
N SER A 314 5.06 25.53 -8.20
CA SER A 314 6.43 25.96 -7.86
C SER A 314 7.50 24.90 -8.09
N VAL A 315 7.12 23.62 -8.20
CA VAL A 315 8.05 22.49 -8.38
C VAL A 315 7.93 21.86 -9.77
N ILE A 316 6.72 21.84 -10.33
CA ILE A 316 6.46 21.44 -11.72
C ILE A 316 5.51 22.47 -12.29
N SER A 317 5.98 23.31 -13.21
CA SER A 317 5.24 24.48 -13.67
C SER A 317 4.05 24.13 -14.56
N ALA A 318 3.13 25.08 -14.78
CA ALA A 318 2.08 24.94 -15.78
C ALA A 318 2.65 24.69 -17.19
N LYS A 319 3.87 25.19 -17.51
CA LYS A 319 4.50 24.92 -18.81
C LYS A 319 4.93 23.47 -18.96
N ALA A 320 5.38 22.82 -17.88
CA ALA A 320 5.67 21.39 -17.90
C ALA A 320 4.38 20.59 -18.12
N LEU A 321 3.29 20.92 -17.42
CA LEU A 321 1.97 20.29 -17.64
C LEU A 321 1.49 20.44 -19.09
N ASP A 322 1.61 21.63 -19.68
CA ASP A 322 1.27 21.88 -21.08
C ASP A 322 2.11 21.01 -22.03
N LYS A 323 3.39 20.77 -21.72
CA LYS A 323 4.26 19.89 -22.51
C LYS A 323 3.83 18.43 -22.40
N LEU A 324 3.44 17.98 -21.21
CA LEU A 324 2.93 16.63 -20.95
C LEU A 324 1.62 16.39 -21.71
N GLY A 325 0.62 17.27 -21.54
CA GLY A 325 -0.69 17.13 -22.17
C GLY A 325 -0.68 17.28 -23.70
N LYS A 326 0.34 17.91 -24.29
CA LYS A 326 0.55 17.92 -25.76
C LYS A 326 1.05 16.58 -26.31
N LYS A 327 1.44 15.63 -25.46
CA LYS A 327 2.04 14.35 -25.84
C LYS A 327 1.20 13.12 -25.50
N GLY A 328 0.21 13.27 -24.62
CA GLY A 328 -0.69 12.18 -24.21
C GLY A 328 -2.03 12.72 -23.75
N ALA A 329 -2.62 12.07 -22.76
CA ALA A 329 -3.93 12.41 -22.19
C ALA A 329 -3.90 13.74 -21.40
N PRO A 330 -5.08 14.27 -21.01
CA PRO A 330 -5.18 15.40 -20.10
C PRO A 330 -4.41 15.16 -18.79
N VAL A 331 -3.84 16.25 -18.27
CA VAL A 331 -3.01 16.22 -17.07
C VAL A 331 -3.79 16.81 -15.89
N THR A 332 -3.87 16.06 -14.79
CA THR A 332 -4.48 16.49 -13.53
C THR A 332 -3.39 16.73 -12.49
N ARG A 333 -3.35 17.93 -11.90
CA ARG A 333 -2.45 18.21 -10.78
C ARG A 333 -3.09 17.77 -9.46
N VAL A 334 -2.31 17.08 -8.64
CA VAL A 334 -2.61 16.81 -7.24
C VAL A 334 -1.49 17.39 -6.41
N GLY A 335 -1.74 18.50 -5.71
CA GLY A 335 -0.72 19.00 -4.80
C GLY A 335 -1.12 20.16 -3.92
N ALA A 336 -0.25 20.41 -2.95
CA ALA A 336 -0.31 21.52 -2.02
C ALA A 336 1.07 22.19 -1.92
N GLU A 337 1.11 23.39 -1.35
CA GLU A 337 2.33 24.22 -1.28
C GLU A 337 3.41 23.69 -0.34
N ASP A 338 3.08 22.78 0.56
CA ASP A 338 4.01 22.16 1.51
C ASP A 338 4.08 20.64 1.26
N PRO A 339 5.25 19.97 1.36
CA PRO A 339 5.36 18.53 1.08
C PRO A 339 4.51 17.64 1.98
N ILE A 340 4.32 17.99 3.27
CA ILE A 340 3.49 17.23 4.21
C ILE A 340 2.02 17.36 3.79
N ASP A 341 1.57 18.59 3.55
CA ASP A 341 0.19 18.83 3.08
C ASP A 341 -0.04 18.24 1.68
N ASN A 342 0.99 18.16 0.84
CA ASN A 342 0.92 17.52 -0.47
C ASN A 342 0.72 16.00 -0.35
N ALA A 343 1.44 15.35 0.57
CA ALA A 343 1.25 13.93 0.87
C ALA A 343 -0.17 13.65 1.42
N ILE A 344 -0.66 14.51 2.31
CA ILE A 344 -2.03 14.43 2.86
C ILE A 344 -3.08 14.67 1.77
N THR A 345 -2.85 15.66 0.89
CA THR A 345 -3.73 15.93 -0.25
C THR A 345 -3.84 14.71 -1.14
N PHE A 346 -2.71 14.05 -1.43
CA PHE A 346 -2.71 12.82 -2.22
C PHE A 346 -3.38 11.64 -1.49
N ALA A 347 -3.22 11.53 -0.18
CA ALA A 347 -3.91 10.53 0.65
C ALA A 347 -5.45 10.71 0.62
N ARG A 348 -5.94 11.95 0.56
CA ARG A 348 -7.38 12.26 0.47
C ARG A 348 -7.92 12.20 -0.96
N PHE A 349 -7.06 12.35 -1.95
CA PHE A 349 -7.44 12.51 -3.35
C PHE A 349 -8.19 11.28 -3.89
N VAL A 350 -9.16 11.55 -4.76
CA VAL A 350 -9.90 10.54 -5.51
C VAL A 350 -10.33 11.12 -6.87
N ASP A 351 -9.99 10.41 -7.94
CA ASP A 351 -10.50 10.64 -9.29
C ASP A 351 -10.66 9.29 -10.00
N GLY A 352 -11.90 8.80 -10.06
CA GLY A 352 -12.17 7.42 -10.50
C GLY A 352 -11.44 6.40 -9.62
N ASP A 353 -10.58 5.60 -10.23
CA ASP A 353 -9.76 4.58 -9.56
C ASP A 353 -8.38 5.11 -9.13
N PHE A 354 -8.06 6.38 -9.39
CA PHE A 354 -6.81 7.02 -8.96
C PHE A 354 -6.95 7.72 -7.61
N GLY A 355 -5.92 7.58 -6.77
CA GLY A 355 -5.84 8.17 -5.43
C GLY A 355 -6.25 7.21 -4.32
N TRP A 356 -5.94 7.60 -3.07
CA TRP A 356 -6.14 6.75 -1.90
C TRP A 356 -7.56 6.83 -1.33
N ASN A 357 -8.27 7.93 -1.59
CA ASN A 357 -9.61 8.21 -1.08
C ASN A 357 -9.75 8.02 0.44
N ILE A 358 -8.73 8.38 1.22
CA ILE A 358 -8.80 8.24 2.68
C ILE A 358 -9.46 9.48 3.28
N ASN A 359 -10.78 9.40 3.38
CA ASN A 359 -11.64 10.44 3.93
C ASN A 359 -12.52 9.95 5.08
N ASP A 360 -12.23 8.74 5.57
CA ASP A 360 -12.93 8.03 6.63
C ASP A 360 -11.92 7.30 7.55
N PRO A 361 -12.33 6.81 8.73
CA PRO A 361 -11.44 6.12 9.66
C PRO A 361 -11.13 4.67 9.26
N GLY A 362 -10.02 4.12 9.75
CA GLY A 362 -9.73 2.68 9.68
C GLY A 362 -8.79 2.26 8.55
N HIS A 363 -7.60 2.85 8.49
CA HIS A 363 -6.64 2.68 7.38
C HIS A 363 -5.22 2.35 7.84
N GLY A 364 -4.46 1.73 6.95
CA GLY A 364 -3.01 1.64 7.08
C GLY A 364 -2.35 2.96 6.68
N PHE A 365 -1.22 3.30 7.31
CA PHE A 365 -0.38 4.43 6.92
C PHE A 365 1.09 4.06 7.05
N VAL A 366 1.94 4.74 6.29
CA VAL A 366 3.38 4.78 6.52
C VAL A 366 3.80 6.22 6.76
N ILE A 367 4.68 6.48 7.72
CA ILE A 367 5.27 7.79 7.95
C ILE A 367 6.77 7.69 7.77
N ALA A 368 7.33 8.56 6.92
CA ALA A 368 8.77 8.72 6.73
C ALA A 368 9.20 10.18 6.88
N ASN A 369 10.46 10.38 7.25
CA ASN A 369 11.04 11.72 7.39
C ASN A 369 11.55 12.23 6.03
N THR A 370 11.27 13.49 5.67
CA THR A 370 11.68 14.09 4.39
C THR A 370 13.20 14.17 4.22
N SER A 371 13.96 14.14 5.32
CA SER A 371 15.43 14.07 5.31
C SER A 371 15.99 12.74 4.80
N ARG A 372 15.17 11.68 4.69
CA ARG A 372 15.53 10.33 4.23
C ARG A 372 14.70 9.92 3.01
N PRO A 373 14.90 10.54 1.83
CA PRO A 373 14.03 10.33 0.67
C PRO A 373 14.02 8.90 0.11
N LEU A 374 15.06 8.10 0.38
CA LEU A 374 15.12 6.68 0.02
C LEU A 374 14.18 5.80 0.85
N ASP A 375 13.77 6.25 2.05
CA ASP A 375 12.80 5.52 2.88
C ASP A 375 11.47 5.37 2.16
N ALA A 376 11.13 6.28 1.23
CA ALA A 376 9.93 6.13 0.40
C ALA A 376 9.98 4.88 -0.47
N ALA A 377 11.14 4.59 -1.09
CA ALA A 377 11.31 3.37 -1.89
C ALA A 377 11.44 2.13 -1.00
N ALA A 378 12.16 2.25 0.13
CA ALA A 378 12.29 1.18 1.12
C ALA A 378 10.94 0.74 1.69
N ALA A 379 10.05 1.68 1.99
CA ALA A 379 8.72 1.45 2.53
C ALA A 379 7.69 0.97 1.51
N ALA A 380 7.96 1.13 0.21
CA ALA A 380 6.99 0.91 -0.85
C ALA A 380 6.28 -0.46 -0.78
N PRO A 381 6.95 -1.59 -0.47
CA PRO A 381 6.28 -2.89 -0.32
C PRO A 381 5.15 -2.93 0.72
N LEU A 382 5.19 -2.09 1.76
CA LEU A 382 4.13 -2.01 2.77
C LEU A 382 2.81 -1.47 2.20
N ALA A 383 2.86 -0.76 1.08
CA ALA A 383 1.69 -0.22 0.39
C ALA A 383 1.07 -1.21 -0.61
N ALA A 384 1.80 -2.27 -0.98
CA ALA A 384 1.34 -3.29 -1.92
C ALA A 384 0.45 -4.37 -1.26
N GLY A 385 0.61 -4.62 0.05
CA GLY A 385 -0.07 -5.72 0.73
C GLY A 385 -0.35 -5.50 2.22
N GLY A 386 -1.06 -6.45 2.83
CA GLY A 386 -1.41 -6.40 4.26
C GLY A 386 -2.44 -5.33 4.60
N LYS A 387 -2.00 -4.23 5.22
CA LYS A 387 -2.81 -3.04 5.53
C LYS A 387 -2.29 -1.88 4.66
N PRO A 388 -2.58 -1.89 3.35
CA PRO A 388 -2.00 -0.93 2.42
C PRO A 388 -2.43 0.49 2.78
N GLY A 389 -1.53 1.45 2.59
CA GLY A 389 -1.73 2.83 3.00
C GLY A 389 -0.81 3.81 2.27
N PRO A 390 -1.20 5.10 2.20
CA PRO A 390 -0.34 6.12 1.64
C PRO A 390 0.90 6.33 2.51
N LEU A 391 1.96 6.81 1.86
CA LEU A 391 3.11 7.37 2.55
C LEU A 391 2.83 8.84 2.92
N LEU A 392 2.73 9.08 4.21
CA LEU A 392 2.68 10.39 4.84
C LEU A 392 4.10 10.83 5.24
N LEU A 393 4.27 12.13 5.44
CA LEU A 393 5.59 12.73 5.66
C LEU A 393 5.65 13.53 6.96
N THR A 394 6.85 13.59 7.52
CA THR A 394 7.26 14.56 8.55
C THR A 394 8.59 15.18 8.16
N ASP A 395 8.80 16.45 8.50
CA ASP A 395 10.09 17.15 8.38
C ASP A 395 10.83 17.25 9.71
N SER A 396 10.22 16.76 10.80
CA SER A 396 10.78 16.77 12.15
C SER A 396 10.77 15.36 12.74
N ALA A 397 11.87 15.00 13.41
CA ALA A 397 11.96 13.78 14.21
C ALA A 397 11.19 13.90 15.54
N ASP A 398 11.10 15.11 16.11
CA ASP A 398 10.65 15.31 17.48
C ASP A 398 9.19 15.77 17.59
N ALA A 399 8.65 16.36 16.53
CA ALA A 399 7.31 16.95 16.54
C ALA A 399 6.45 16.44 15.39
N VAL A 400 5.22 16.04 15.69
CA VAL A 400 4.22 15.73 14.67
C VAL A 400 3.72 17.04 14.06
N PRO A 401 3.90 17.29 12.75
CA PRO A 401 3.44 18.52 12.11
C PRO A 401 1.93 18.72 12.25
N ALA A 402 1.48 19.97 12.27
CA ALA A 402 0.08 20.30 12.51
C ALA A 402 -0.87 19.66 11.49
N GLY A 403 -0.52 19.68 10.20
CA GLY A 403 -1.29 19.04 9.13
C GLY A 403 -1.42 17.53 9.34
N LEU A 404 -0.31 16.84 9.63
CA LEU A 404 -0.30 15.40 9.91
C LEU A 404 -1.14 15.07 11.15
N LYS A 405 -1.00 15.85 12.23
CA LYS A 405 -1.82 15.68 13.44
C LYS A 405 -3.31 15.82 13.15
N ALA A 406 -3.71 16.84 12.39
CA ALA A 406 -5.09 17.05 12.00
C ALA A 406 -5.62 15.87 11.16
N PHE A 407 -4.85 15.43 10.15
CA PHE A 407 -5.22 14.30 9.30
C PHE A 407 -5.40 12.99 10.10
N LEU A 408 -4.48 12.67 11.01
CA LEU A 408 -4.59 11.47 11.85
C LEU A 408 -5.78 11.54 12.81
N THR A 409 -6.16 12.73 13.27
CA THR A 409 -7.35 12.94 14.11
C THR A 409 -8.63 12.79 13.29
N ASP A 410 -8.67 13.34 12.07
CA ASP A 410 -9.82 13.23 11.17
C ASP A 410 -10.12 11.77 10.76
N THR A 411 -9.10 10.92 10.79
CA THR A 411 -9.16 9.49 10.45
C THR A 411 -9.11 8.59 11.69
N GLU A 412 -9.31 9.15 12.89
CA GLU A 412 -9.30 8.39 14.15
C GLU A 412 -10.44 7.37 14.18
N PRO A 413 -10.16 6.07 14.42
CA PRO A 413 -11.17 5.04 14.44
C PRO A 413 -12.10 5.16 15.65
N GLY A 414 -13.40 4.95 15.40
CA GLY A 414 -14.45 5.02 16.41
C GLY A 414 -15.22 3.69 16.59
N PHE A 415 -15.79 3.46 17.77
CA PHE A 415 -16.77 2.39 18.00
C PHE A 415 -17.99 2.87 18.81
N ILE A 416 -19.14 2.20 18.63
CA ILE A 416 -20.38 2.51 19.37
C ILE A 416 -20.59 1.48 20.49
N ASP A 417 -20.73 0.20 20.12
CA ASP A 417 -21.11 -0.86 21.07
C ASP A 417 -19.96 -1.81 21.42
N ASP A 418 -19.31 -2.39 20.41
CA ASP A 418 -18.25 -3.40 20.58
C ASP A 418 -16.94 -2.94 19.93
N PRO A 419 -15.89 -2.60 20.70
CA PRO A 419 -14.60 -2.19 20.15
C PRO A 419 -13.90 -3.31 19.36
N ALA A 420 -14.24 -4.60 19.58
CA ALA A 420 -13.65 -5.72 18.84
C ALA A 420 -14.14 -5.84 17.39
N ARG A 421 -15.19 -5.10 17.03
CA ARG A 421 -15.78 -5.07 15.68
C ARG A 421 -15.56 -3.75 14.95
N ALA A 422 -14.74 -2.86 15.52
CA ALA A 422 -14.42 -1.58 14.94
C ALA A 422 -13.51 -1.70 13.71
N VAL A 423 -13.33 -0.59 13.01
CA VAL A 423 -12.20 -0.41 12.10
C VAL A 423 -10.98 0.06 12.89
N PHE A 424 -9.78 -0.20 12.38
CA PHE A 424 -8.54 0.08 13.10
C PHE A 424 -7.53 0.73 12.17
N ASN A 425 -6.79 1.70 12.70
CA ASN A 425 -5.62 2.21 12.02
C ASN A 425 -4.39 1.35 12.37
N HIS A 426 -3.41 1.33 11.47
CA HIS A 426 -2.08 0.82 11.77
C HIS A 426 -1.04 1.66 11.03
N ILE A 427 0.04 2.00 11.72
CA ILE A 427 1.01 2.97 11.23
C ILE A 427 2.40 2.37 11.27
N TRP A 428 3.04 2.33 10.11
CA TRP A 428 4.46 2.06 10.01
C TRP A 428 5.25 3.36 10.19
N LEU A 429 6.32 3.31 10.97
CA LEU A 429 7.28 4.40 11.13
C LEU A 429 8.61 3.96 10.53
N MET A 430 9.13 4.75 9.59
CA MET A 430 10.39 4.45 8.90
C MET A 430 11.57 5.15 9.59
N GLY A 431 12.62 4.37 9.86
CA GLY A 431 13.87 4.81 10.46
C GLY A 431 13.91 4.69 11.98
N ASP A 432 15.11 4.89 12.51
CA ASP A 432 15.39 4.84 13.95
C ASP A 432 14.84 6.05 14.74
N ALA A 433 15.12 6.09 16.05
CA ALA A 433 14.72 7.19 16.93
C ALA A 433 15.28 8.57 16.52
N SER A 434 16.32 8.63 15.69
CA SER A 434 16.86 9.89 15.16
C SER A 434 16.07 10.40 13.95
N ALA A 435 15.48 9.50 13.15
CA ALA A 435 14.59 9.87 12.05
C ALA A 435 13.18 10.24 12.55
N ILE A 436 12.67 9.47 13.51
CA ILE A 436 11.36 9.67 14.16
C ILE A 436 11.52 9.30 15.63
N SER A 437 11.42 10.26 16.53
CA SER A 437 11.65 10.04 17.97
C SER A 437 10.59 9.15 18.64
N LEU A 438 10.91 8.60 19.82
CA LEU A 438 9.95 7.84 20.62
C LEU A 438 8.74 8.69 21.09
N PRO A 439 8.91 9.97 21.51
CA PRO A 439 7.77 10.84 21.79
C PRO A 439 6.87 11.09 20.58
N PHE A 440 7.44 11.24 19.37
CA PHE A 440 6.66 11.32 18.14
C PHE A 440 5.81 10.07 17.95
N GLN A 441 6.43 8.88 18.06
CA GLN A 441 5.74 7.59 17.94
C GLN A 441 4.61 7.44 18.96
N ALA A 442 4.85 7.80 20.22
CA ALA A 442 3.84 7.76 21.27
C ALA A 442 2.65 8.68 20.98
N LEU A 443 2.91 9.88 20.42
CA LEU A 443 1.85 10.79 20.02
C LEU A 443 1.05 10.24 18.82
N VAL A 444 1.71 9.63 17.83
CA VAL A 444 1.02 8.97 16.70
C VAL A 444 0.13 7.82 17.19
N ASP A 445 0.59 6.98 18.12
CA ASP A 445 -0.24 5.93 18.73
C ASP A 445 -1.49 6.53 19.39
N GLN A 446 -1.31 7.64 20.11
CA GLN A 446 -2.41 8.31 20.80
C GLN A 446 -3.43 8.92 19.82
N LEU A 447 -2.97 9.50 18.71
CA LEU A 447 -3.83 10.12 17.69
C LEU A 447 -4.61 9.09 16.85
N THR A 448 -4.17 7.84 16.86
CA THR A 448 -4.74 6.77 16.03
C THR A 448 -5.45 5.70 16.86
N LYS A 449 -5.71 6.03 18.13
CA LYS A 449 -6.39 5.15 19.07
C LYS A 449 -7.83 4.90 18.65
N LEU A 450 -8.31 3.70 18.94
CA LEU A 450 -9.74 3.43 18.91
C LEU A 450 -10.43 4.16 20.08
N ALA A 451 -11.45 4.98 19.78
CA ALA A 451 -12.20 5.76 20.76
C ALA A 451 -13.72 5.52 20.68
N PRO A 452 -14.46 5.56 21.81
CA PRO A 452 -15.92 5.48 21.77
C PRO A 452 -16.51 6.73 21.10
N VAL A 453 -17.40 6.53 20.13
CA VAL A 453 -18.14 7.62 19.50
C VAL A 453 -19.17 8.13 20.51
N SER A 454 -18.93 9.33 21.05
CA SER A 454 -19.93 9.99 21.88
C SER A 454 -21.12 10.38 21.00
N GLY A 455 -22.32 9.89 21.31
CA GLY A 455 -23.55 10.12 20.55
C GLY A 455 -24.01 11.57 20.56
N GLY A 456 -23.28 12.45 19.89
CA GLY A 456 -23.44 13.90 20.01
C GLY A 456 -22.81 14.68 18.87
N THR A 457 -23.12 14.34 17.62
CA THR A 457 -23.14 15.33 16.54
C THR A 457 -24.31 14.98 15.63
N GLN A 458 -25.49 15.48 16.00
CA GLN A 458 -26.57 15.61 15.04
C GLN A 458 -26.12 16.68 14.05
N ALA A 459 -25.96 16.31 12.78
CA ALA A 459 -25.85 17.30 11.70
C ALA A 459 -26.95 18.35 11.91
N PRO A 460 -26.67 19.67 11.78
CA PRO A 460 -27.70 20.67 11.97
C PRO A 460 -28.86 20.31 11.04
N ALA A 461 -30.03 20.09 11.65
CA ALA A 461 -31.23 19.75 10.91
C ALA A 461 -31.37 20.74 9.76
N SER A 462 -31.43 20.23 8.53
CA SER A 462 -31.77 21.02 7.35
C SER A 462 -33.18 21.56 7.57
N GLY A 463 -33.25 22.73 8.21
CA GLY A 463 -34.47 23.45 8.51
C GLY A 463 -35.13 23.86 7.22
N THR A 464 -36.09 23.05 6.77
CA THR A 464 -37.12 23.48 5.84
C THR A 464 -38.01 24.48 6.57
N GLY A 465 -37.95 25.74 6.17
CA GLY A 465 -38.90 26.75 6.63
C GLY A 465 -38.32 28.15 6.68
N ILE A 466 -38.38 28.87 5.57
CA ILE A 466 -38.31 30.33 5.58
C ILE A 466 -39.46 30.85 6.46
N PRO A 467 -39.22 31.64 7.52
CA PRO A 467 -40.30 32.24 8.28
C PRO A 467 -40.97 33.34 7.45
N VAL A 468 -42.28 33.23 7.28
CA VAL A 468 -43.13 34.30 6.75
C VAL A 468 -43.23 35.40 7.83
N PRO A 469 -43.02 36.69 7.50
CA PRO A 469 -43.09 37.76 8.48
C PRO A 469 -44.55 38.02 8.86
N THR A 470 -44.89 37.81 10.14
CA THR A 470 -46.16 38.28 10.72
C THR A 470 -46.03 39.71 11.21
N THR A 471 -47.09 40.49 10.93
CA THR A 471 -47.31 41.92 11.20
C THR A 471 -46.97 42.38 12.63
N PRO A 472 -46.51 43.62 12.85
CA PRO A 472 -46.13 44.12 14.18
C PRO A 472 -47.35 44.39 15.06
N THR A 473 -47.33 43.87 16.29
CA THR A 473 -48.26 44.24 17.36
C THR A 473 -47.79 45.53 18.06
N ALA A 474 -48.72 46.44 18.30
CA ALA A 474 -48.52 47.79 18.85
C ALA A 474 -47.90 47.83 20.28
N PRO A 475 -47.23 48.93 20.67
CA PRO A 475 -46.61 49.06 21.99
C PRO A 475 -47.63 49.36 23.10
N PRO A 476 -47.36 48.96 24.36
CA PRO A 476 -48.22 49.28 25.49
C PRO A 476 -48.15 50.76 25.87
N SER A 477 -49.32 51.33 26.16
CA SER A 477 -49.54 52.68 26.66
C SER A 477 -48.93 52.85 28.06
N GLY A 478 -48.23 53.97 28.27
CA GLY A 478 -47.58 54.30 29.52
C GLY A 478 -48.52 54.77 30.61
N ASP A 479 -48.06 54.68 31.85
CA ASP A 479 -48.61 55.41 32.98
C ASP A 479 -47.62 56.41 33.56
N VAL A 480 -48.22 57.54 33.88
CA VAL A 480 -47.77 58.88 34.27
C VAL A 480 -47.05 58.90 35.63
N LEU A 481 -45.93 59.65 35.70
CA LEU A 481 -45.30 60.13 36.94
C LEU A 481 -46.04 61.38 37.49
N PRO A 482 -46.27 61.50 38.80
CA PRO A 482 -46.51 62.79 39.45
C PRO A 482 -45.22 63.39 40.08
N PRO A 483 -45.22 64.70 40.38
CA PRO A 483 -44.03 65.54 40.31
C PRO A 483 -43.25 65.65 41.63
N ALA A 484 -42.02 66.14 41.47
CA ALA A 484 -41.14 66.57 42.53
C ALA A 484 -41.68 67.84 43.23
N ASP A 485 -41.56 67.87 44.55
CA ASP A 485 -41.39 69.11 45.32
C ASP A 485 -40.41 68.84 46.48
N GLY A 486 -39.53 69.81 46.69
CA GLY A 486 -38.33 69.71 47.50
C GLY A 486 -38.49 69.95 49.01
N GLY A 487 -37.37 69.69 49.70
CA GLY A 487 -37.08 69.95 51.10
C GLY A 487 -35.67 69.51 51.41
#